data_AF-A0A920LB37-F1
#
_entry.id   AF-A0A920LB37-F1
#
_cell.length_a   1.000
_cell.length_b   1.000
_cell.length_c   1.000
_cell.angle_alpha   90.00
_cell.angle_beta   90.00
_cell.angle_gamma   90.00
#
_symmetry.space_group_name_H-M   'P 1'
#
loop_
_entity.id
_entity.type
_entity.pdbx_description
1 polymer ?
#
loop_
_entity_poly.entity_id
_entity_poly.type
_entity_poly.pdbx_seq_one_letter_code
_entity_poly.pdbx_strand_id
1 'polypeptide(L)'
;MKYVKPILMILHGVITIFLGTIVALMLTADVGDFKSATFAKTLKEKEFEIQKMAFTIVQKDSVFKELELAQSLLKVQKDNIESKIDSIQQANTSLANNLLKIEQQNLEYKKKEDKKLQNQTRINELNSRREQDIKDIAKTFNKMKSKELKPILKNHYDSDTIVKIYREMSVKKELILAMDEHPESVKFFSKVFGAKKPKLATK
;
A
#
# COMPACT_ATOMS: atom_id res chain seq x y z
N MET A 1 61.11 -29.21 -104.69
CA MET A 1 60.20 -28.11 -104.29
C MET A 1 60.55 -26.84 -105.08
N LYS A 2 59.99 -26.63 -106.29
CA LYS A 2 60.34 -25.48 -107.16
C LYS A 2 59.51 -24.21 -106.93
N TYR A 3 58.48 -24.25 -106.07
CA TYR A 3 57.52 -23.15 -105.89
C TYR A 3 57.47 -22.54 -104.48
N VAL A 4 58.28 -23.03 -103.53
CA VAL A 4 58.21 -22.57 -102.12
C VAL A 4 58.78 -21.17 -101.94
N LYS A 5 59.88 -20.85 -102.63
CA LYS A 5 60.58 -19.55 -102.50
C LYS A 5 59.76 -18.36 -103.02
N PRO A 6 59.10 -18.43 -104.20
CA PRO A 6 58.25 -17.35 -104.70
C PRO A 6 57.02 -17.11 -103.82
N ILE A 7 56.39 -18.17 -103.33
CA ILE A 7 55.20 -18.07 -102.46
C ILE A 7 55.56 -17.37 -101.14
N LEU A 8 56.72 -17.70 -100.55
CA LEU A 8 57.17 -17.04 -99.33
C LEU A 8 57.45 -15.54 -99.52
N MET A 9 58.01 -15.15 -100.67
CA MET A 9 58.29 -13.74 -100.99
C MET A 9 57.01 -12.92 -101.20
N ILE A 10 56.00 -13.49 -101.88
CA ILE A 10 54.70 -12.84 -102.05
C ILE A 10 54.01 -12.71 -100.69
N LEU A 11 54.04 -13.76 -99.87
CA LEU A 11 53.47 -13.73 -98.52
C LEU A 11 54.15 -12.67 -97.63
N HIS A 12 55.47 -12.56 -97.71
CA HIS A 12 56.21 -11.51 -96.99
C HIS A 12 55.81 -10.11 -97.48
N GLY A 13 55.70 -9.90 -98.79
CA GLY A 13 55.24 -8.63 -99.36
C GLY A 13 53.85 -8.23 -98.88
N VAL A 14 52.89 -9.17 -98.89
CA VAL A 14 51.52 -8.93 -98.43
C VAL A 14 51.49 -8.61 -96.93
N ILE A 15 52.22 -9.35 -96.11
CA ILE A 15 52.32 -9.11 -94.66
C ILE A 15 52.93 -7.73 -94.38
N THR A 16 53.98 -7.35 -95.13
CA THR A 16 54.66 -6.06 -94.93
C THR A 16 53.77 -4.88 -95.30
N ILE A 17 53.01 -5.00 -96.39
CA ILE A 17 52.03 -3.97 -96.79
C ILE A 17 50.90 -3.88 -95.77
N PHE A 18 50.40 -5.02 -95.27
CA PHE A 18 49.30 -5.07 -94.30
C PHE A 18 49.71 -4.49 -92.93
N LEU A 19 50.92 -4.79 -92.44
CA LEU A 19 51.48 -4.18 -91.24
C LEU A 19 51.76 -2.68 -91.45
N GLY A 20 52.27 -2.31 -92.63
CA GLY A 20 52.51 -0.91 -92.99
C GLY A 20 51.23 -0.08 -93.02
N THR A 21 50.13 -0.60 -93.58
CA THR A 21 48.84 0.10 -93.59
C THR A 21 48.18 0.13 -92.22
N ILE A 22 48.31 -0.91 -91.39
CA ILE A 22 47.82 -0.87 -89.99
C ILE A 22 48.58 0.17 -89.17
N VAL A 23 49.91 0.23 -89.31
CA VAL A 23 50.75 1.21 -88.61
C VAL A 23 50.46 2.63 -89.12
N ALA A 24 50.27 2.81 -90.43
CA ALA A 24 49.88 4.09 -90.99
C ALA A 24 48.48 4.51 -90.52
N LEU A 25 47.49 3.60 -90.48
CA LEU A 25 46.16 3.86 -89.92
C LEU A 25 46.20 4.16 -88.42
N MET A 26 47.08 3.52 -87.65
CA MET A 26 47.30 3.81 -86.23
C MET A 26 47.97 5.17 -86.00
N LEU A 27 48.77 5.65 -86.96
CA LEU A 27 49.45 6.95 -86.89
C LEU A 27 48.61 8.10 -87.46
N THR A 28 47.69 7.82 -88.40
CA THR A 28 46.81 8.83 -89.00
C THR A 28 45.44 8.92 -88.32
N ALA A 29 45.01 7.87 -87.62
CA ALA A 29 43.85 7.96 -86.76
C ALA A 29 44.26 8.61 -85.43
N ASP A 30 43.65 9.75 -85.15
CA ASP A 30 43.69 10.46 -83.89
C ASP A 30 42.97 9.65 -82.79
N VAL A 31 43.52 8.47 -82.43
CA VAL A 31 42.95 7.55 -81.44
C VAL A 31 43.39 7.91 -80.01
N GLY A 32 44.33 8.84 -79.86
CA GLY A 32 44.82 9.33 -78.57
C GLY A 32 43.78 10.16 -77.82
N ASP A 33 43.10 11.08 -78.51
CA ASP A 33 42.18 12.03 -77.88
C ASP A 33 40.77 11.47 -77.63
N PHE A 34 40.28 10.54 -78.46
CA PHE A 34 38.95 9.95 -78.27
C PHE A 34 38.90 8.91 -77.12
N LYS A 35 39.98 8.14 -76.92
CA LYS A 35 40.10 7.19 -75.81
C LYS A 35 40.38 7.89 -74.47
N SER A 36 41.14 8.99 -74.47
CA SER A 36 41.43 9.75 -73.24
C SER A 36 40.18 10.46 -72.71
N ALA A 37 39.36 11.07 -73.57
CA ALA A 37 38.13 11.75 -73.16
C ALA A 37 37.08 10.79 -72.59
N THR A 38 36.92 9.61 -73.20
CA THR A 38 36.00 8.57 -72.71
C THR A 38 36.47 8.03 -71.35
N PHE A 39 37.77 7.76 -71.21
CA PHE A 39 38.35 7.30 -69.94
C PHE A 39 38.22 8.36 -68.83
N ALA A 40 38.51 9.62 -69.11
CA ALA A 40 38.38 10.72 -68.16
C ALA A 40 36.93 10.92 -67.71
N LYS A 41 35.96 10.78 -68.63
CA LYS A 41 34.53 10.81 -68.28
C LYS A 41 34.15 9.65 -67.36
N THR A 42 34.53 8.42 -67.69
CA THR A 42 34.26 7.25 -66.85
C THR A 42 34.93 7.36 -65.48
N LEU A 43 36.16 7.88 -65.41
CA LEU A 43 36.87 8.10 -64.14
C LEU A 43 36.10 9.09 -63.26
N LYS A 44 35.67 10.23 -63.81
CA LYS A 44 34.89 11.24 -63.10
C LYS A 44 33.53 10.72 -62.61
N GLU A 45 32.85 9.89 -63.42
CA GLU A 45 31.63 9.20 -63.01
C GLU A 45 31.87 8.24 -61.84
N LYS A 46 32.98 7.49 -61.85
CA LYS A 46 33.36 6.61 -60.73
C LYS A 46 33.74 7.37 -59.47
N GLU A 47 34.46 8.49 -59.60
CA GLU A 47 34.77 9.38 -58.49
C GLU A 47 33.50 9.95 -57.85
N PHE A 48 32.52 10.36 -58.66
CA PHE A 48 31.22 10.84 -58.16
C PHE A 48 30.45 9.75 -57.41
N GLU A 49 30.40 8.52 -57.95
CA GLU A 49 29.78 7.38 -57.26
C GLU A 49 30.49 7.04 -55.93
N ILE A 50 31.82 7.11 -55.89
CA ILE A 50 32.59 6.93 -54.64
C ILE A 50 32.23 8.01 -53.61
N GLN A 51 32.13 9.28 -54.03
CA GLN A 51 31.72 10.37 -53.14
C GLN A 51 30.30 10.17 -52.60
N LYS A 52 29.36 9.73 -53.44
CA LYS A 52 27.98 9.42 -53.05
C LYS A 52 27.91 8.27 -52.06
N MET A 53 28.71 7.22 -52.26
CA MET A 53 28.83 6.11 -51.32
C MET A 53 29.42 6.57 -49.98
N ALA A 54 30.50 7.36 -50.00
CA ALA A 54 31.11 7.91 -48.79
C ALA A 54 30.12 8.76 -47.99
N PHE A 55 29.36 9.63 -48.66
CA PHE A 55 28.31 10.42 -48.01
C PHE A 55 27.21 9.54 -47.38
N THR A 56 26.78 8.48 -48.09
CA THR A 56 25.78 7.53 -47.57
C THR A 56 26.30 6.77 -46.34
N ILE A 57 27.58 6.40 -46.30
CA ILE A 57 28.21 5.76 -45.15
C ILE A 57 28.19 6.70 -43.94
N VAL A 58 28.60 7.97 -44.12
CA VAL A 58 28.58 8.97 -43.04
C VAL A 58 27.17 9.18 -42.48
N GLN A 59 26.14 9.22 -43.35
CA GLN A 59 24.76 9.31 -42.90
C GLN A 59 24.33 8.08 -42.09
N LYS A 60 24.67 6.88 -42.54
CA LYS A 60 24.37 5.64 -41.81
C LYS A 60 25.05 5.59 -40.44
N ASP A 61 26.32 6.01 -40.37
CA ASP A 61 27.05 6.08 -39.10
C ASP A 61 26.40 7.07 -38.13
N SER A 62 25.89 8.20 -38.63
CA SER A 62 25.13 9.16 -37.81
C SER A 62 23.86 8.53 -37.24
N VAL A 63 23.06 7.88 -38.09
CA VAL A 63 21.83 7.20 -37.66
C VAL A 63 22.12 6.08 -36.66
N PHE A 64 23.22 5.34 -36.85
CA PHE A 64 23.62 4.28 -35.92
C PHE A 64 23.97 4.83 -34.54
N LYS A 65 24.73 5.94 -34.48
CA LYS A 65 25.04 6.62 -33.21
C LYS A 65 23.80 7.15 -32.50
N GLU A 66 22.84 7.70 -33.24
CA GLU A 66 21.56 8.15 -32.68
C GLU A 66 20.76 6.96 -32.11
N LEU A 67 20.76 5.82 -32.81
CA LEU A 67 20.10 4.60 -32.37
C LEU A 67 20.74 4.05 -31.08
N GLU A 68 22.06 3.99 -31.01
CA GLU A 68 22.79 3.56 -29.81
C GLU A 68 22.48 4.47 -28.60
N LEU A 69 22.46 5.78 -28.82
CA LEU A 69 22.10 6.74 -27.78
C LEU A 69 20.66 6.53 -27.30
N ALA A 70 19.71 6.37 -28.22
CA ALA A 70 18.32 6.12 -27.89
C ALA A 70 18.14 4.79 -27.13
N GLN A 71 18.84 3.73 -27.53
CA GLN A 71 18.84 2.45 -26.82
C GLN A 71 19.39 2.58 -25.39
N SER A 72 20.48 3.32 -25.21
CA SER A 72 21.06 3.58 -23.88
C SER A 72 20.08 4.35 -22.99
N LEU A 73 19.45 5.39 -23.51
CA LEU A 73 18.43 6.16 -22.79
C LEU A 73 17.23 5.31 -22.40
N LEU A 74 16.72 4.48 -23.32
CA LEU A 74 15.61 3.56 -23.04
C LEU A 74 15.98 2.53 -21.97
N LYS A 75 17.21 2.03 -21.97
CA LYS A 75 17.70 1.12 -20.93
C LYS A 75 17.69 1.79 -19.56
N VAL A 76 18.24 3.00 -19.46
CA VAL A 76 18.23 3.77 -18.20
C VAL A 76 16.81 4.06 -17.72
N GLN A 77 15.90 4.40 -18.63
CA GLN A 77 14.49 4.63 -18.30
C GLN A 77 13.82 3.35 -17.78
N LYS A 78 14.09 2.21 -18.43
CA LYS A 78 13.59 0.91 -17.99
C LYS A 78 14.07 0.57 -16.58
N ASP A 79 15.37 0.68 -16.32
CA ASP A 79 15.97 0.38 -15.01
C ASP A 79 15.37 1.27 -13.90
N ASN A 80 15.11 2.55 -14.21
CA ASN A 80 14.45 3.48 -13.28
C ASN A 80 12.98 3.09 -13.00
N ILE A 81 12.25 2.65 -14.02
CA ILE A 81 10.87 2.16 -13.86
C ILE A 81 10.85 0.90 -12.99
N GLU A 82 11.74 -0.05 -13.23
CA GLU A 82 11.86 -1.29 -12.44
C GLU A 82 12.17 -0.96 -10.97
N SER A 83 13.12 -0.07 -10.70
CA SER A 83 13.42 0.37 -9.32
C SER A 83 12.22 1.02 -8.61
N LYS A 84 11.42 1.81 -9.33
CA LYS A 84 10.17 2.39 -8.79
C LYS A 84 9.12 1.32 -8.51
N ILE A 85 8.99 0.30 -9.36
CA ILE A 85 8.08 -0.83 -9.16
C ILE A 85 8.47 -1.57 -7.88
N ASP A 86 9.75 -1.90 -7.71
CA ASP A 86 10.24 -2.60 -6.51
C ASP A 86 9.95 -1.79 -5.23
N SER A 87 10.19 -0.48 -5.28
CA SER A 87 9.90 0.42 -4.16
C SER A 87 8.41 0.46 -3.81
N ILE A 88 7.53 0.50 -4.82
CA ILE A 88 6.08 0.47 -4.64
C ILE A 88 5.63 -0.88 -4.06
N GLN A 89 6.20 -1.99 -4.54
CA GLN A 89 5.88 -3.32 -4.02
C GLN A 89 6.25 -3.44 -2.54
N GLN A 90 7.44 -2.98 -2.14
CA GLN A 90 7.85 -2.96 -0.74
C GLN A 90 6.90 -2.11 0.12
N ALA A 91 6.54 -0.92 -0.35
CA ALA A 91 5.59 -0.06 0.34
C ALA A 91 4.22 -0.72 0.50
N ASN A 92 3.71 -1.37 -0.55
CA ASN A 92 2.43 -2.09 -0.52
C ASN A 92 2.45 -3.25 0.46
N THR A 93 3.53 -4.05 0.50
CA THR A 93 3.68 -5.14 1.48
C THR A 93 3.69 -4.59 2.91
N SER A 94 4.42 -3.49 3.15
CA SER A 94 4.42 -2.85 4.47
C SER A 94 3.05 -2.33 4.87
N LEU A 95 2.32 -1.70 3.94
CA LEU A 95 0.96 -1.19 4.19
C LEU A 95 -0.02 -2.32 4.48
N ALA A 96 0.03 -3.42 3.73
CA ALA A 96 -0.81 -4.59 3.97
C ALA A 96 -0.59 -5.18 5.38
N ASN A 97 0.68 -5.31 5.80
CA ASN A 97 1.02 -5.78 7.14
C ASN A 97 0.51 -4.84 8.25
N ASN A 98 0.62 -3.53 8.04
CA ASN A 98 0.12 -2.55 9.00
C ASN A 98 -1.42 -2.59 9.10
N LEU A 99 -2.11 -2.76 7.98
CA LEU A 99 -3.56 -2.88 7.95
C LEU A 99 -4.04 -4.11 8.73
N LEU A 100 -3.39 -5.27 8.52
CA LEU A 100 -3.68 -6.49 9.29
C LEU A 100 -3.50 -6.30 10.80
N LYS A 101 -2.44 -5.60 11.23
CA LYS A 101 -2.21 -5.30 12.65
C LYS A 101 -3.32 -4.40 13.22
N ILE A 102 -3.75 -3.38 12.48
CA ILE A 102 -4.82 -2.48 12.90
C ILE A 102 -6.15 -3.24 13.00
N GLU A 103 -6.46 -4.12 12.05
CA GLU A 103 -7.66 -4.96 12.09
C GLU A 103 -7.69 -5.88 13.32
N GLN A 104 -6.55 -6.51 13.65
CA GLN A 104 -6.42 -7.33 14.85
C GLN A 104 -6.64 -6.52 16.14
N GLN A 105 -6.02 -5.34 16.23
CA GLN A 105 -6.20 -4.44 17.37
C GLN A 105 -7.67 -4.00 17.51
N ASN A 106 -8.31 -3.60 16.41
CA ASN A 106 -9.72 -3.21 16.42
C ASN A 106 -10.64 -4.34 16.89
N LEU A 107 -10.36 -5.59 16.48
CA LEU A 107 -11.10 -6.75 16.93
C LEU A 107 -10.94 -6.99 18.44
N GLU A 108 -9.73 -6.81 18.98
CA GLU A 108 -9.49 -6.90 20.43
C GLU A 108 -10.21 -5.81 21.21
N TYR A 109 -10.18 -4.56 20.72
CA TYR A 109 -10.89 -3.45 21.35
C TYR A 109 -12.40 -3.70 21.39
N LYS A 110 -12.99 -4.13 20.26
CA LYS A 110 -14.42 -4.47 20.19
C LYS A 110 -14.80 -5.55 21.20
N LYS A 111 -14.01 -6.63 21.30
CA LYS A 111 -14.24 -7.71 22.28
C LYS A 111 -14.17 -7.22 23.73
N LYS A 112 -13.27 -6.27 24.04
CA LYS A 112 -13.17 -5.68 25.38
C LYS A 112 -14.39 -4.80 25.69
N GLU A 113 -14.84 -4.02 24.72
CA GLU A 113 -16.03 -3.17 24.83
C GLU A 113 -17.30 -3.98 25.04
N ASP A 114 -17.50 -5.04 24.25
CA ASP A 114 -18.64 -5.95 24.38
C ASP A 114 -18.69 -6.59 25.78
N LYS A 115 -17.54 -7.02 26.32
CA LYS A 115 -17.45 -7.55 27.70
C LYS A 115 -17.80 -6.49 28.75
N LYS A 116 -17.37 -5.24 28.56
CA LYS A 116 -17.70 -4.14 29.46
C LYS A 116 -19.20 -3.86 29.44
N LEU A 117 -19.82 -3.86 28.25
CA LEU A 117 -21.25 -3.67 28.09
C LEU A 117 -22.05 -4.79 28.77
N GLN A 118 -21.68 -6.06 28.53
CA GLN A 118 -22.31 -7.20 29.19
C GLN A 118 -22.21 -7.14 30.72
N ASN A 119 -21.04 -6.78 31.25
CA ASN A 119 -20.85 -6.62 32.68
C ASN A 119 -21.70 -5.48 33.25
N GLN A 120 -21.80 -4.35 32.53
CA GLN A 120 -22.63 -3.23 32.95
C GLN A 120 -24.11 -3.61 32.97
N THR A 121 -24.60 -4.30 31.93
CA THR A 121 -25.98 -4.80 31.87
C THR A 121 -26.27 -5.72 33.06
N ARG A 122 -25.38 -6.68 33.35
CA ARG A 122 -25.53 -7.60 34.49
C ARG A 122 -25.57 -6.86 35.83
N ILE A 123 -24.71 -5.85 36.02
CA ILE A 123 -24.69 -5.04 37.24
C ILE A 123 -26.00 -4.25 37.39
N ASN A 124 -26.49 -3.66 36.29
CA ASN A 124 -27.74 -2.90 36.29
C ASN A 124 -28.95 -3.80 36.64
N GLU A 125 -29.02 -5.00 36.07
CA GLU A 125 -30.05 -5.99 36.40
C GLU A 125 -30.00 -6.40 37.88
N LEU A 126 -28.81 -6.68 38.40
CA LEU A 126 -28.63 -7.02 39.82
C LEU A 126 -29.04 -5.86 40.74
N ASN A 127 -28.70 -4.63 40.37
CA ASN A 127 -29.08 -3.45 41.14
C ASN A 127 -30.60 -3.23 41.11
N SER A 128 -31.23 -3.39 39.95
CA SER A 128 -32.69 -3.30 39.81
C SER A 128 -33.41 -4.34 40.67
N ARG A 129 -32.94 -5.60 40.67
CA ARG A 129 -33.47 -6.65 41.56
C ARG A 129 -33.29 -6.29 43.03
N ARG A 130 -32.10 -5.82 43.43
CA ARG A 130 -31.82 -5.39 44.81
C ARG A 130 -32.70 -4.21 45.24
N GLU A 131 -32.93 -3.23 44.35
CA GLU A 131 -33.85 -2.12 44.64
C GLU A 131 -35.28 -2.60 44.86
N GLN A 132 -35.74 -3.55 44.03
CA GLN A 132 -37.05 -4.17 44.20
C GLN A 132 -37.14 -4.94 45.53
N ASP A 133 -36.13 -5.75 45.86
CA ASP A 133 -36.06 -6.47 47.14
C ASP A 133 -36.13 -5.52 48.34
N ILE A 134 -35.39 -4.40 48.30
CA ILE A 134 -35.42 -3.38 49.35
C ILE A 134 -36.82 -2.77 49.49
N LYS A 135 -37.50 -2.49 48.38
CA LYS A 135 -38.89 -1.97 48.41
C LYS A 135 -39.86 -2.96 49.02
N ASP A 136 -39.72 -4.25 48.70
CA ASP A 136 -40.62 -5.27 49.22
C ASP A 136 -40.33 -5.59 50.70
N ILE A 137 -39.06 -5.56 51.12
CA ILE A 137 -38.69 -5.58 52.54
C ILE A 137 -39.27 -4.36 53.28
N ALA A 138 -39.15 -3.15 52.70
CA ALA A 138 -39.70 -1.94 53.31
C ALA A 138 -41.22 -2.01 53.50
N LYS A 139 -41.97 -2.51 52.51
CA LYS A 139 -43.42 -2.77 52.63
C LYS A 139 -43.73 -3.75 53.75
N THR A 140 -42.90 -4.79 53.89
CA THR A 140 -43.04 -5.80 54.95
C THR A 140 -42.80 -5.18 56.32
N PHE A 141 -41.73 -4.40 56.47
CA PHE A 141 -41.40 -3.72 57.72
C PHE A 141 -42.43 -2.66 58.12
N ASN A 142 -43.06 -1.98 57.16
CA ASN A 142 -44.15 -1.02 57.45
C ASN A 142 -45.34 -1.66 58.17
N LYS A 143 -45.52 -2.99 58.04
CA LYS A 143 -46.63 -3.74 58.66
C LYS A 143 -46.26 -4.35 60.02
N MET A 144 -44.97 -4.41 60.35
CA MET A 144 -44.47 -5.06 61.56
C MET A 144 -44.36 -4.10 62.74
N LYS A 145 -44.45 -4.65 63.96
CA LYS A 145 -44.18 -3.89 65.19
C LYS A 145 -42.70 -3.97 65.56
N SER A 146 -42.22 -2.98 66.30
CA SER A 146 -40.82 -2.89 66.75
C SER A 146 -40.30 -4.18 67.43
N LYS A 147 -41.14 -4.88 68.20
CA LYS A 147 -40.78 -6.17 68.84
C LYS A 147 -40.44 -7.27 67.82
N GLU A 148 -41.12 -7.30 66.68
CA GLU A 148 -40.92 -8.28 65.61
C GLU A 148 -39.71 -7.90 64.74
N LEU A 149 -39.48 -6.61 64.55
CA LEU A 149 -38.37 -6.09 63.76
C LEU A 149 -37.01 -6.30 64.44
N LYS A 150 -36.93 -6.14 65.77
CA LYS A 150 -35.68 -6.27 66.55
C LYS A 150 -34.85 -7.52 66.22
N PRO A 151 -35.39 -8.76 66.29
CA PRO A 151 -34.61 -9.97 65.99
C PRO A 151 -34.19 -10.05 64.52
N ILE A 152 -35.00 -9.55 63.60
CA ILE A 152 -34.72 -9.58 62.16
C ILE A 152 -33.55 -8.65 61.83
N LEU A 153 -33.60 -7.41 62.32
CA LEU A 153 -32.57 -6.41 62.09
C LEU A 153 -31.21 -6.86 62.63
N LYS A 154 -31.19 -7.40 63.86
CA LYS A 154 -29.98 -7.85 64.54
C LYS A 154 -29.23 -8.96 63.82
N ASN A 155 -29.95 -9.86 63.16
CA ASN A 155 -29.36 -11.08 62.61
C ASN A 155 -29.13 -11.03 61.09
N HIS A 156 -29.81 -10.13 60.37
CA HIS A 156 -29.86 -10.23 58.90
C HIS A 156 -29.44 -8.97 58.15
N TYR A 157 -29.31 -7.81 58.79
CA TYR A 157 -29.04 -6.56 58.08
C TYR A 157 -27.99 -5.69 58.78
N ASP A 158 -27.07 -5.14 57.99
CA ASP A 158 -26.11 -4.13 58.44
C ASP A 158 -26.75 -2.73 58.46
N SER A 159 -26.10 -1.75 59.10
CA SER A 159 -26.64 -0.38 59.19
C SER A 159 -26.99 0.21 57.82
N ASP A 160 -26.21 -0.12 56.79
CA ASP A 160 -26.29 0.53 55.49
C ASP A 160 -27.47 0.01 54.68
N THR A 161 -27.74 -1.29 54.78
CA THR A 161 -28.95 -1.90 54.24
C THR A 161 -30.19 -1.42 54.99
N ILE A 162 -30.12 -1.29 56.32
CA ILE A 162 -31.22 -0.77 57.12
C ILE A 162 -31.54 0.69 56.75
N VAL A 163 -30.52 1.53 56.48
CA VAL A 163 -30.74 2.90 55.96
C VAL A 163 -31.47 2.90 54.62
N LYS A 164 -31.13 2.00 53.70
CA LYS A 164 -31.81 1.90 52.40
C LYS A 164 -33.28 1.50 52.57
N ILE A 165 -33.54 0.50 53.42
CA ILE A 165 -34.91 0.08 53.76
C ILE A 165 -35.68 1.26 54.40
N TYR A 166 -35.09 1.96 55.37
CA TYR A 166 -35.69 3.13 56.03
C TYR A 166 -36.12 4.22 55.05
N ARG A 167 -35.37 4.44 53.96
CA ARG A 167 -35.70 5.45 52.95
C ARG A 167 -36.96 5.10 52.17
N GLU A 168 -37.13 3.81 51.83
CA GLU A 168 -38.29 3.29 51.10
C GLU A 168 -39.53 3.04 51.99
N MET A 169 -39.38 3.06 53.31
CA MET A 169 -40.49 2.87 54.25
C MET A 169 -41.39 4.11 54.34
N SER A 170 -42.71 3.89 54.40
CA SER A 170 -43.70 4.95 54.63
C SER A 170 -43.88 5.25 56.12
N VAL A 171 -43.81 4.24 56.99
CA VAL A 171 -44.03 4.36 58.44
C VAL A 171 -42.75 4.01 59.18
N LYS A 172 -42.03 5.04 59.64
CA LYS A 172 -40.64 4.90 60.12
C LYS A 172 -40.50 4.72 61.64
N LYS A 173 -41.57 4.96 62.40
CA LYS A 173 -41.57 4.98 63.87
C LYS A 173 -41.14 3.64 64.47
N GLU A 174 -41.72 2.53 64.01
CA GLU A 174 -41.43 1.20 64.55
C GLU A 174 -39.98 0.77 64.27
N LEU A 175 -39.43 1.14 63.09
CA LEU A 175 -38.03 0.88 62.76
C LEU A 175 -37.09 1.71 63.65
N ILE A 176 -37.38 2.98 63.90
CA ILE A 176 -36.60 3.84 64.81
C ILE A 176 -36.56 3.24 66.23
N LEU A 177 -37.70 2.77 66.72
CA LEU A 177 -37.81 2.10 68.03
C LEU A 177 -37.02 0.79 68.08
N ALA A 178 -37.08 -0.02 67.02
CA ALA A 178 -36.32 -1.25 66.94
C ALA A 178 -34.80 -1.01 66.86
N MET A 179 -34.38 0.09 66.23
CA MET A 179 -32.98 0.48 66.09
C MET A 179 -32.37 1.08 67.35
N ASP A 180 -33.16 1.52 68.33
CA ASP A 180 -32.63 2.17 69.54
C ASP A 180 -31.75 1.22 70.38
N GLU A 181 -32.08 -0.07 70.38
CA GLU A 181 -31.36 -1.14 71.08
C GLU A 181 -30.43 -1.95 70.16
N HIS A 182 -30.25 -1.53 68.90
CA HIS A 182 -29.43 -2.26 67.93
C HIS A 182 -27.92 -1.98 68.13
N PRO A 183 -27.02 -2.97 67.93
CA PRO A 183 -25.57 -2.75 68.05
C PRO A 183 -25.03 -1.65 67.13
N GLU A 184 -25.57 -1.54 65.91
CA GLU A 184 -25.20 -0.50 64.94
C GLU A 184 -26.08 0.77 65.00
N SER A 185 -26.84 0.96 66.09
CA SER A 185 -27.77 2.09 66.25
C SER A 185 -27.12 3.45 66.00
N VAL A 186 -25.93 3.68 66.58
CA VAL A 186 -25.17 4.94 66.44
C VAL A 186 -24.87 5.25 64.98
N LYS A 187 -24.38 4.24 64.23
CA LYS A 187 -24.04 4.37 62.80
C LYS A 187 -25.28 4.61 61.95
N PHE A 188 -26.38 3.91 62.23
CA PHE A 188 -27.67 4.13 61.57
C PHE A 188 -28.18 5.56 61.81
N PHE A 189 -28.31 5.99 63.07
CA PHE A 189 -28.84 7.31 63.40
C PHE A 189 -27.97 8.44 62.83
N SER A 190 -26.64 8.28 62.86
CA SER A 190 -25.72 9.23 62.23
C SER A 190 -25.95 9.36 60.73
N LYS A 191 -26.22 8.26 60.02
CA LYS A 191 -26.45 8.28 58.57
C LYS A 191 -27.85 8.78 58.19
N VAL A 192 -28.84 8.58 59.04
CA VAL A 192 -30.23 8.97 58.76
C VAL A 192 -30.55 10.39 59.21
N PHE A 193 -30.00 10.84 60.34
CA PHE A 193 -30.35 12.12 60.97
C PHE A 193 -29.15 13.05 61.21
N GLY A 194 -27.92 12.63 60.86
CA GLY A 194 -26.70 13.37 61.18
C GLY A 194 -26.34 13.29 62.67
N ALA A 195 -25.60 14.27 63.19
CA ALA A 195 -25.12 14.28 64.58
C ALA A 195 -26.22 14.40 65.66
N LYS A 196 -27.50 14.49 65.29
CA LYS A 196 -28.62 14.61 66.23
C LYS A 196 -29.47 13.34 66.23
N LYS A 197 -29.41 12.58 67.33
CA LYS A 197 -30.32 11.45 67.57
C LYS A 197 -31.76 11.98 67.73
N PRO A 198 -32.78 11.38 67.09
CA PRO A 198 -34.16 11.79 67.29
C PRO A 198 -34.57 11.57 68.76
N LYS A 199 -35.16 12.59 69.39
CA LYS A 199 -35.76 12.46 70.73
C LYS A 199 -36.98 11.56 70.61
N LEU A 200 -36.88 10.33 71.10
CA LEU A 200 -38.02 9.43 71.23
C LEU A 200 -39.00 10.04 72.23
N ALA A 201 -40.18 10.43 71.74
CA ALA A 201 -41.28 10.84 72.60
C ALA A 201 -41.78 9.59 73.35
N THR A 202 -41.30 9.42 74.58
CA THR A 202 -41.89 8.50 75.56
C THR A 202 -43.34 8.92 75.79
N LYS A 203 -44.27 8.05 75.41
CA LYS A 203 -45.63 8.01 75.95
C LYS A 203 -45.75 6.72 76.75
#